data_AF-A0A947GDV4-F1
#
_entry.id   AF-A0A947GDV4-F1
#
_cell.length_a   1.000
_cell.length_b   1.000
_cell.length_c   1.000
_cell.angle_alpha   90.00
_cell.angle_beta   90.00
_cell.angle_gamma   90.00
#
_symmetry.space_group_name_H-M   'P 1'
#
loop_
_entity.id
_entity.type
_entity.pdbx_description
1 polymer ?
#
loop_
_entity_poly.entity_id
_entity_poly.type
_entity_poly.pdbx_seq_one_letter_code
_entity_poly.pdbx_strand_id
1 'polypeptide(L)'
;MPTHVGQTATGEILAAVAPPRLPPEDIDADALPPIAAPEPALRVAAGPGAADTSKLASVSPAATVSIEDMARRFAALAATGPVPEPRNAPEWYHNARTAEMRGDAVEARRAYLKVAGLDLDAVDPWSRLAALVLVQDGRSGARQVFATLADRNRAPAFELVAATLAEDGDRRRRIEAFMAMNPDYGPGWYLYADEFSESRLGSQTIGEKRRERDALNRFLQAEEAGLLKNRFLDLSMLADWLDKARRRRGVLETALINMPSEPRAIFTRSNADWSVYVQLPEPATGFSYRLGEAGPMVQAGPAVGIDQRTGRPSPNTTISVIPGAEPQVIEVAYQDLRGSAVGPFRIPFDPMSALVGQQRQALEMTKGSWVAYREGTGLTLYTTHLMTYRCTIAKATYGLDSEPVDKAIPLPPCDPKDPFSLPPSATPYFKIPPTTRSVTVRLEFRDGSRSETTLPRR
;
A
#
# COMPACT_ATOMS: atom_id res chain seq x y z
N MET A 1 65.53 23.18 21.95
CA MET A 1 65.66 23.57 23.37
C MET A 1 64.28 23.93 23.90
N PRO A 2 63.90 23.50 25.11
CA PRO A 2 63.83 22.11 25.61
C PRO A 2 62.36 21.81 26.05
N THR A 3 61.89 20.66 26.52
CA THR A 3 62.46 19.65 27.43
C THR A 3 61.55 18.39 27.43
N HIS A 4 62.16 17.20 27.42
CA HIS A 4 61.93 15.98 28.24
C HIS A 4 60.52 15.57 28.74
N VAL A 5 60.14 14.31 28.97
CA VAL A 5 60.57 12.91 28.72
C VAL A 5 59.55 12.01 29.48
N GLY A 6 59.35 10.76 29.04
CA GLY A 6 58.89 9.63 29.87
C GLY A 6 57.53 9.04 29.43
N GLN A 7 57.45 7.84 28.84
CA GLN A 7 57.40 6.50 29.49
C GLN A 7 56.18 6.38 30.43
N THR A 8 55.30 5.37 30.45
CA THR A 8 55.25 3.94 30.03
C THR A 8 53.78 3.51 30.20
N ALA A 9 53.18 2.75 29.27
CA ALA A 9 52.73 1.34 29.41
C ALA A 9 51.78 0.97 30.57
N THR A 10 50.88 0.01 30.26
CA THR A 10 49.81 -0.68 31.04
C THR A 10 48.45 0.04 31.00
N GLY A 11 47.36 -0.52 30.47
CA GLY A 11 46.98 -1.94 30.37
C GLY A 11 46.09 -2.30 31.56
N GLU A 12 44.84 -1.84 31.57
CA GLU A 12 43.86 -2.29 32.55
C GLU A 12 42.47 -2.45 31.91
N ILE A 13 41.97 -3.67 32.06
CA ILE A 13 40.71 -4.22 31.61
C ILE A 13 39.66 -3.78 32.63
N LEU A 14 38.68 -2.96 32.21
CA LEU A 14 37.52 -2.66 33.04
C LEU A 14 36.38 -3.64 32.70
N ALA A 15 36.14 -4.51 33.69
CA ALA A 15 35.16 -5.57 33.71
C ALA A 15 33.73 -5.05 33.53
N ALA A 16 32.94 -5.82 32.78
CA ALA A 16 31.51 -5.66 32.63
C ALA A 16 30.79 -5.87 33.96
N VAL A 17 29.99 -4.88 34.36
CA VAL A 17 29.05 -4.98 35.48
C VAL A 17 27.84 -5.78 35.03
N ALA A 18 27.66 -6.97 35.59
CA ALA A 18 26.45 -7.77 35.43
C ALA A 18 25.28 -7.17 36.24
N PRO A 19 24.06 -7.11 35.71
CA PRO A 19 22.89 -6.68 36.48
C PRO A 19 22.47 -7.74 37.51
N PRO A 20 21.84 -7.34 38.63
CA PRO A 20 21.50 -8.24 39.73
C PRO A 20 20.43 -9.27 39.33
N ARG A 21 20.65 -10.53 39.71
CA ARG A 21 19.67 -11.61 39.65
C ARG A 21 18.60 -11.39 40.72
N LEU A 22 17.34 -11.28 40.30
CA LEU A 22 16.19 -11.39 41.20
C LEU A 22 16.02 -12.85 41.66
N PRO A 23 15.59 -13.09 42.92
CA PRO A 23 15.33 -14.43 43.42
C PRO A 23 14.11 -15.07 42.74
N PRO A 24 14.01 -16.41 42.70
CA PRO A 24 12.88 -17.10 42.08
C PRO A 24 11.63 -16.92 42.95
N GLU A 25 10.57 -16.37 42.37
CA GLU A 25 9.23 -16.46 42.95
C GLU A 25 8.70 -17.89 42.74
N ASP A 26 8.44 -18.57 43.86
CA ASP A 26 7.65 -19.79 43.92
C ASP A 26 6.23 -19.49 43.44
N ILE A 27 5.89 -19.91 42.22
CA ILE A 27 4.50 -19.93 41.75
C ILE A 27 3.90 -21.28 42.13
N ASP A 28 3.00 -21.22 43.10
CA ASP A 28 2.10 -22.30 43.50
C ASP A 28 1.25 -22.75 42.29
N ALA A 29 1.40 -24.01 41.89
CA ALA A 29 0.90 -24.54 40.62
C ALA A 29 -0.55 -25.06 40.66
N ASP A 30 -1.31 -24.79 41.73
CA ASP A 30 -2.68 -25.31 41.88
C ASP A 30 -3.62 -24.27 42.51
N ALA A 31 -4.06 -23.28 41.72
CA ALA A 31 -5.29 -22.52 41.96
C ALA A 31 -5.71 -21.69 40.73
N LEU A 32 -6.05 -22.34 39.62
CA LEU A 32 -6.81 -21.69 38.54
C LEU A 32 -8.30 -22.00 38.73
N PRO A 33 -9.19 -20.98 38.83
CA PRO A 33 -10.63 -21.21 38.77
C PRO A 33 -11.01 -21.74 37.36
N PRO A 34 -12.05 -22.58 37.25
CA PRO A 34 -12.37 -23.26 36.00
C PRO A 34 -12.68 -22.28 34.88
N ILE A 35 -12.03 -22.52 33.74
CA ILE A 35 -12.28 -21.86 32.45
C ILE A 35 -13.76 -22.04 32.11
N ALA A 36 -14.50 -20.93 32.05
CA ALA A 36 -15.87 -20.92 31.57
C ALA A 36 -15.91 -21.44 30.13
N ALA A 37 -16.80 -22.39 29.87
CA ALA A 37 -17.04 -22.98 28.55
C ALA A 37 -17.33 -21.89 27.49
N PRO A 38 -16.95 -22.11 26.21
CA PRO A 38 -17.26 -21.17 25.15
C PRO A 38 -18.78 -21.02 24.97
N GLU A 39 -19.24 -19.78 24.85
CA GLU A 39 -20.60 -19.43 24.46
C GLU A 39 -20.99 -20.15 23.15
N PRO A 40 -22.25 -20.58 22.98
CA PRO A 40 -22.64 -21.38 21.84
C PRO A 40 -22.54 -20.57 20.56
N ALA A 41 -21.66 -21.04 19.66
CA ALA A 41 -21.59 -20.59 18.29
C ALA A 41 -22.98 -20.62 17.64
N LEU A 42 -23.40 -19.49 17.05
CA LEU A 42 -24.48 -19.47 16.08
C LEU A 42 -24.14 -20.52 15.01
N ARG A 43 -25.05 -21.48 14.83
CA ARG A 43 -24.81 -22.74 14.15
C ARG A 43 -24.23 -22.57 12.75
N VAL A 44 -23.07 -23.18 12.54
CA VAL A 44 -22.63 -23.74 11.26
C VAL A 44 -23.55 -24.91 10.93
N ALA A 45 -24.29 -24.82 9.83
CA ALA A 45 -24.88 -25.97 9.16
C ALA A 45 -24.32 -26.02 7.74
N ALA A 46 -23.50 -27.04 7.48
CA ALA A 46 -23.02 -27.42 6.17
C ALA A 46 -23.90 -28.56 5.60
N GLY A 47 -24.23 -28.50 4.31
CA GLY A 47 -24.81 -29.58 3.52
C GLY A 47 -24.97 -29.17 2.06
N PRO A 48 -24.54 -29.98 1.06
CA PRO A 48 -24.21 -29.49 -0.28
C PRO A 48 -25.38 -29.58 -1.27
N GLY A 49 -25.42 -28.68 -2.25
CA GLY A 49 -26.34 -28.77 -3.39
C GLY A 49 -26.03 -27.73 -4.45
N ALA A 50 -25.51 -28.19 -5.59
CA ALA A 50 -25.23 -27.39 -6.77
C ALA A 50 -26.53 -26.85 -7.41
N ALA A 51 -26.39 -25.65 -7.98
CA ALA A 51 -27.24 -24.89 -8.91
C ALA A 51 -28.55 -25.52 -9.45
N ASP A 52 -29.64 -24.75 -9.37
CA ASP A 52 -30.58 -24.56 -10.49
C ASP A 52 -31.25 -23.17 -10.39
N THR A 53 -30.84 -22.27 -11.27
CA THR A 53 -31.36 -20.88 -11.39
C THR A 53 -32.53 -20.80 -12.36
N SER A 54 -33.57 -21.62 -12.16
CA SER A 54 -34.77 -21.53 -13.01
C SER A 54 -36.05 -21.92 -12.27
N LYS A 55 -36.64 -20.96 -11.54
CA LYS A 55 -38.09 -20.85 -11.28
C LYS A 55 -38.44 -19.52 -10.62
N LEU A 56 -38.40 -18.46 -11.42
CA LEU A 56 -39.20 -17.26 -11.18
C LEU A 56 -40.65 -17.60 -11.56
N ALA A 57 -41.52 -17.84 -10.58
CA ALA A 57 -42.97 -17.69 -10.75
C ALA A 57 -43.70 -17.57 -9.40
N SER A 58 -44.26 -16.36 -9.22
CA SER A 58 -45.51 -16.05 -8.52
C SER A 58 -45.67 -16.46 -7.06
N VAL A 59 -45.33 -15.53 -6.17
CA VAL A 59 -46.12 -15.28 -4.95
C VAL A 59 -46.45 -13.79 -4.93
N SER A 60 -47.71 -13.42 -5.16
CA SER A 60 -48.21 -12.09 -4.77
C SER A 60 -48.30 -12.06 -3.24
N PRO A 61 -47.63 -11.13 -2.54
CA PRO A 61 -47.82 -10.99 -1.11
C PRO A 61 -49.00 -10.05 -0.84
N ALA A 62 -49.82 -10.42 0.14
CA ALA A 62 -50.66 -9.48 0.86
C ALA A 62 -49.81 -8.28 1.31
N ALA A 63 -50.34 -7.06 1.18
CA ALA A 63 -49.62 -5.80 1.29
C ALA A 63 -48.91 -5.59 2.66
N THR A 64 -47.72 -6.15 2.81
CA THR A 64 -46.68 -5.60 3.69
C THR A 64 -46.20 -4.32 3.04
N VAL A 65 -46.37 -3.18 3.74
CA VAL A 65 -45.89 -1.87 3.28
C VAL A 65 -44.40 -1.97 2.97
N SER A 66 -43.99 -1.59 1.75
CA SER A 66 -42.59 -1.66 1.34
C SER A 66 -41.74 -0.64 2.12
N ILE A 67 -40.43 -0.89 2.26
CA ILE A 67 -39.49 0.08 2.85
C ILE A 67 -39.49 1.39 2.05
N GLU A 68 -39.63 1.33 0.72
CA GLU A 68 -39.77 2.51 -0.12
C GLU A 68 -41.04 3.33 0.21
N ASP A 69 -42.19 2.67 0.44
CA ASP A 69 -43.40 3.37 0.89
C ASP A 69 -43.21 4.04 2.24
N MET A 70 -42.53 3.35 3.17
CA MET A 70 -42.18 3.91 4.47
C MET A 70 -41.24 5.12 4.32
N ALA A 71 -40.27 5.06 3.41
CA ALA A 71 -39.36 6.16 3.12
C ALA A 71 -40.11 7.38 2.55
N ARG A 72 -41.10 7.18 1.66
CA ARG A 72 -41.97 8.26 1.17
C ARG A 72 -42.75 8.93 2.31
N ARG A 73 -43.31 8.13 3.24
CA ARG A 73 -44.02 8.65 4.41
C ARG A 73 -43.09 9.42 5.35
N PHE A 74 -41.88 8.91 5.58
CA PHE A 74 -40.87 9.60 6.37
C PHE A 74 -40.49 10.95 5.74
N ALA A 75 -40.26 11.00 4.43
CA ALA A 75 -39.96 12.24 3.72
C ALA A 75 -41.08 13.29 3.84
N ALA A 76 -42.35 12.86 3.85
CA ALA A 76 -43.48 13.77 4.04
C ALA A 76 -43.53 14.43 5.43
N LEU A 77 -42.88 13.83 6.43
CA LEU A 77 -42.80 14.38 7.79
C LEU A 77 -41.68 15.42 7.95
N ALA A 78 -40.75 15.55 7.01
CA ALA A 78 -39.54 16.37 7.17
C ALA A 78 -39.81 17.86 7.50
N ALA A 79 -40.94 18.40 7.03
CA ALA A 79 -41.37 19.78 7.29
C ALA A 79 -42.22 19.95 8.56
N THR A 80 -42.47 18.87 9.30
CA THR A 80 -43.34 18.84 10.47
C THR A 80 -42.55 18.77 11.77
N GLY A 81 -43.14 19.27 12.87
CA GLY A 81 -42.58 19.08 14.21
C GLY A 81 -42.63 17.62 14.68
N PRO A 82 -42.25 17.34 15.94
CA PRO A 82 -42.43 16.02 16.53
C PRO A 82 -43.88 15.56 16.44
N VAL A 83 -44.09 14.31 16.03
CA VAL A 83 -45.40 13.66 15.99
C VAL A 83 -45.79 13.29 17.44
N PRO A 84 -46.90 13.82 17.99
CA PRO A 84 -47.24 13.58 19.40
C PRO A 84 -47.57 12.13 19.75
N GLU A 85 -48.17 11.39 18.81
CA GLU A 85 -48.57 9.98 18.98
C GLU A 85 -48.07 9.13 17.81
N PRO A 86 -46.76 8.82 17.74
CA PRO A 86 -46.21 8.04 16.65
C PRO A 86 -46.70 6.58 16.71
N ARG A 87 -47.20 6.07 15.58
CA ARG A 87 -47.84 4.74 15.45
C ARG A 87 -47.11 3.80 14.50
N ASN A 88 -46.23 4.32 13.66
CA ASN A 88 -45.52 3.55 12.64
C ASN A 88 -44.02 3.90 12.61
N ALA A 89 -43.26 3.08 11.90
CA ALA A 89 -41.81 3.23 11.77
C ALA A 89 -41.37 4.63 11.30
N PRO A 90 -41.92 5.20 10.20
CA PRO A 90 -41.62 6.56 9.77
C PRO A 90 -41.80 7.63 10.85
N GLU A 91 -42.90 7.60 11.61
CA GLU A 91 -43.19 8.59 12.65
C GLU A 91 -42.23 8.46 13.84
N TRP A 92 -41.98 7.24 14.32
CA TRP A 92 -41.00 7.00 15.38
C TRP A 92 -39.58 7.41 14.96
N TYR A 93 -39.20 7.11 13.72
CA TYR A 93 -37.89 7.47 13.18
C TYR A 93 -37.75 8.98 12.97
N HIS A 94 -38.79 9.67 12.50
CA HIS A 94 -38.85 11.13 12.44
C HIS A 94 -38.65 11.77 13.81
N ASN A 95 -39.38 11.32 14.83
CA ASN A 95 -39.21 11.82 16.19
C ASN A 95 -37.78 11.60 16.71
N ALA A 96 -37.18 10.44 16.41
CA ALA A 96 -35.79 10.15 16.78
C ALA A 96 -34.82 11.15 16.13
N ARG A 97 -34.97 11.41 14.82
CA ARG A 97 -34.15 12.38 14.07
C ARG A 97 -34.36 13.81 14.58
N THR A 98 -35.60 14.23 14.85
CA THR A 98 -35.90 15.56 15.40
C THR A 98 -35.34 15.74 16.82
N ALA A 99 -35.33 14.69 17.65
CA ALA A 99 -34.68 14.72 18.96
C ALA A 99 -33.16 14.80 18.84
N GLU A 100 -32.55 14.02 17.96
CA GLU A 100 -31.10 14.05 17.68
C GLU A 100 -30.64 15.44 17.22
N MET A 101 -31.37 16.08 16.28
CA MET A 101 -31.05 17.44 15.81
C MET A 101 -31.18 18.51 16.90
N ARG A 102 -32.01 18.28 17.92
CA ARG A 102 -32.16 19.16 19.09
C ARG A 102 -31.14 18.86 20.20
N GLY A 103 -30.33 17.83 20.06
CA GLY A 103 -29.40 17.37 21.10
C GLY A 103 -30.08 16.61 22.25
N ASP A 104 -31.36 16.23 22.10
CA ASP A 104 -32.07 15.42 23.10
C ASP A 104 -31.77 13.94 22.89
N ALA A 105 -30.62 13.52 23.41
CA ALA A 105 -30.09 12.18 23.22
C ALA A 105 -30.92 11.10 23.96
N VAL A 106 -31.67 11.46 25.01
CA VAL A 106 -32.52 10.54 25.77
C VAL A 106 -33.77 10.20 24.95
N GLU A 107 -34.45 11.23 24.43
CA GLU A 107 -35.64 11.02 23.61
C GLU A 107 -35.27 10.37 22.27
N ALA A 108 -34.14 10.76 21.66
CA ALA A 108 -33.65 10.12 20.44
C ALA A 108 -33.44 8.61 20.65
N ARG A 109 -32.76 8.21 21.73
CA ARG A 109 -32.53 6.79 22.05
C ARG A 109 -33.85 6.04 22.25
N ARG A 110 -34.78 6.62 23.01
CA ARG A 110 -36.10 6.03 23.26
C ARG A 110 -36.84 5.79 21.94
N ALA A 111 -36.89 6.79 21.06
CA ALA A 111 -37.56 6.70 19.78
C ALA A 111 -36.87 5.69 18.84
N TYR A 112 -35.54 5.66 18.78
CA TYR A 112 -34.80 4.64 18.01
C TYR A 112 -35.06 3.21 18.52
N LEU A 113 -35.14 3.00 19.83
CA LEU A 113 -35.48 1.69 20.40
C LEU A 113 -36.92 1.26 20.06
N LYS A 114 -37.84 2.21 19.85
CA LYS A 114 -39.18 1.90 19.34
C LYS A 114 -39.14 1.45 17.88
N VAL A 115 -38.34 2.10 17.04
CA VAL A 115 -38.11 1.66 15.65
C VAL A 115 -37.44 0.28 15.62
N ALA A 116 -36.43 0.06 16.46
CA ALA A 116 -35.74 -1.22 16.60
C ALA A 116 -36.67 -2.36 17.05
N GLY A 117 -37.75 -2.06 17.77
CA GLY A 117 -38.76 -3.06 18.13
C GLY A 117 -39.59 -3.58 16.95
N LEU A 118 -39.46 -2.97 15.77
CA LEU A 118 -40.21 -3.33 14.56
C LEU A 118 -39.41 -4.24 13.60
N ASP A 119 -38.16 -4.57 13.93
CA ASP A 119 -37.26 -5.46 13.17
C ASP A 119 -37.20 -5.15 11.66
N LEU A 120 -37.02 -3.87 11.32
CA LEU A 120 -37.02 -3.41 9.94
C LEU A 120 -35.71 -3.78 9.24
N ASP A 121 -35.81 -4.26 8.01
CA ASP A 121 -34.67 -4.43 7.11
C ASP A 121 -34.30 -3.12 6.38
N ALA A 122 -34.13 -2.07 7.18
CA ALA A 122 -33.60 -0.77 6.77
C ALA A 122 -32.36 -0.43 7.60
N VAL A 123 -31.23 -0.16 6.94
CA VAL A 123 -29.91 -0.05 7.58
C VAL A 123 -29.74 1.20 8.44
N ASP A 124 -30.47 2.26 8.13
CA ASP A 124 -30.26 3.59 8.69
C ASP A 124 -30.77 3.77 10.12
N PRO A 125 -31.97 3.31 10.55
CA PRO A 125 -32.34 3.29 11.97
C PRO A 125 -31.32 2.55 12.84
N TRP A 126 -30.85 1.38 12.38
CA TRP A 126 -29.87 0.59 13.10
C TRP A 126 -28.54 1.33 13.20
N SER A 127 -28.04 1.87 12.09
CA SER A 127 -26.78 2.61 12.05
C SER A 127 -26.81 3.86 12.92
N ARG A 128 -27.94 4.58 12.96
CA ARG A 128 -28.15 5.76 13.81
C ARG A 128 -28.21 5.37 15.29
N LEU A 129 -28.95 4.32 15.63
CA LEU A 129 -29.00 3.80 17.00
C LEU A 129 -27.60 3.38 17.46
N ALA A 130 -26.86 2.62 16.65
CA ALA A 130 -25.50 2.19 16.91
C ALA A 130 -24.57 3.39 17.18
N ALA A 131 -24.59 4.41 16.31
CA ALA A 131 -23.80 5.63 16.49
C ALA A 131 -24.16 6.36 17.80
N LEU A 132 -25.46 6.48 18.11
CA LEU A 132 -25.92 7.13 19.34
C LEU A 132 -25.44 6.40 20.60
N VAL A 133 -25.62 5.09 20.67
CA VAL A 133 -25.20 4.31 21.86
C VAL A 133 -23.69 4.19 21.97
N LEU A 134 -22.95 4.24 20.86
CA LEU A 134 -21.48 4.33 20.88
C LEU A 134 -21.01 5.62 21.55
N VAL A 135 -21.67 6.75 21.28
CA VAL A 135 -21.35 8.05 21.88
C VAL A 135 -21.75 8.08 23.37
N GLN A 136 -22.90 7.53 23.73
CA GLN A 136 -23.42 7.57 25.10
C GLN A 136 -22.76 6.55 26.03
N ASP A 137 -22.63 5.30 25.58
CA ASP A 137 -22.29 4.15 26.43
C ASP A 137 -20.91 3.55 26.09
N GLY A 138 -20.22 4.08 25.08
CA GLY A 138 -18.98 3.51 24.55
C GLY A 138 -19.18 2.19 23.81
N ARG A 139 -18.07 1.56 23.41
CA ARG A 139 -18.09 0.32 22.60
C ARG A 139 -18.66 -0.88 23.34
N SER A 140 -18.35 -1.04 24.63
CA SER A 140 -18.87 -2.14 25.45
C SER A 140 -20.39 -1.99 25.67
N GLY A 141 -20.85 -0.79 26.01
CA GLY A 141 -22.26 -0.50 26.20
C GLY A 141 -23.08 -0.68 24.91
N ALA A 142 -22.58 -0.18 23.78
CA ALA A 142 -23.21 -0.38 22.48
C ALA A 142 -23.40 -1.88 22.14
N ARG A 143 -22.37 -2.70 22.37
CA ARG A 143 -22.46 -4.16 22.19
C ARG A 143 -23.49 -4.79 23.12
N GLN A 144 -23.55 -4.37 24.38
CA GLN A 144 -24.54 -4.88 25.33
C GLN A 144 -25.96 -4.53 24.88
N VAL A 145 -26.21 -3.29 24.44
CA VAL A 145 -27.51 -2.88 23.90
C VAL A 145 -27.89 -3.78 22.72
N PHE A 146 -27.02 -3.95 21.73
CA PHE A 146 -27.32 -4.78 20.56
C PHE A 146 -27.46 -6.27 20.91
N ALA A 147 -26.74 -6.78 21.90
CA ALA A 147 -26.92 -8.14 22.41
C ALA A 147 -28.34 -8.35 22.97
N THR A 148 -28.87 -7.40 23.76
CA THR A 148 -30.25 -7.49 24.26
C THR A 148 -31.31 -7.39 23.15
N LEU A 149 -30.96 -6.77 22.02
CA LEU A 149 -31.85 -6.67 20.86
C LEU A 149 -31.81 -7.94 19.99
N ALA A 150 -30.76 -8.75 20.09
CA ALA A 150 -30.54 -9.91 19.25
C ALA A 150 -31.57 -11.03 19.46
N ASP A 151 -32.23 -11.12 20.62
CA ASP A 151 -33.23 -12.17 20.87
C ASP A 151 -34.49 -12.02 20.00
N ARG A 152 -34.81 -10.77 19.64
CA ARG A 152 -36.07 -10.40 18.99
C ARG A 152 -35.93 -9.81 17.59
N ASN A 153 -34.69 -9.61 17.12
CA ASN A 153 -34.41 -9.05 15.79
C ASN A 153 -33.67 -10.09 14.93
N ARG A 154 -34.13 -10.22 13.69
CA ARG A 154 -33.61 -11.16 12.68
C ARG A 154 -33.39 -10.48 11.32
N ALA A 155 -33.69 -9.18 11.19
CA ALA A 155 -33.48 -8.47 9.94
C ALA A 155 -31.98 -8.46 9.54
N PRO A 156 -31.65 -8.68 8.25
CA PRO A 156 -30.28 -8.56 7.76
C PRO A 156 -29.62 -7.21 8.10
N ALA A 157 -30.39 -6.11 8.07
CA ALA A 157 -29.93 -4.80 8.51
C ALA A 157 -29.42 -4.77 9.96
N PHE A 158 -30.12 -5.46 10.87
CA PHE A 158 -29.72 -5.57 12.26
C PHE A 158 -28.42 -6.36 12.39
N GLU A 159 -28.33 -7.54 11.76
CA GLU A 159 -27.14 -8.39 11.81
C GLU A 159 -25.90 -7.67 11.28
N LEU A 160 -26.03 -6.99 10.15
CA LEU A 160 -24.95 -6.22 9.54
C LEU A 160 -24.47 -5.09 10.44
N VAL A 161 -25.38 -4.30 11.00
CA VAL A 161 -24.98 -3.19 11.89
C VAL A 161 -24.42 -3.72 13.22
N ALA A 162 -24.98 -4.78 13.78
CA ALA A 162 -24.43 -5.43 14.97
C ALA A 162 -23.00 -5.93 14.72
N ALA A 163 -22.69 -6.44 13.52
CA ALA A 163 -21.33 -6.83 13.15
C ALA A 163 -20.35 -5.65 13.22
N THR A 164 -20.77 -4.43 12.83
CA THR A 164 -19.91 -3.23 12.90
C THR A 164 -19.50 -2.81 14.33
N LEU A 165 -20.22 -3.31 15.35
CA LEU A 165 -19.94 -3.02 16.76
C LEU A 165 -18.96 -4.02 17.40
N ALA A 166 -18.60 -5.10 16.70
CA ALA A 166 -17.64 -6.08 17.20
C ALA A 166 -16.23 -5.50 17.30
N GLU A 167 -15.38 -6.18 18.06
CA GLU A 167 -13.95 -5.86 18.19
C GLU A 167 -13.23 -6.04 16.85
N ASP A 168 -12.11 -5.35 16.64
CA ASP A 168 -11.57 -5.13 15.29
C ASP A 168 -11.33 -6.41 14.48
N GLY A 169 -10.69 -7.42 15.08
CA GLY A 169 -10.45 -8.71 14.42
C GLY A 169 -11.73 -9.51 14.14
N ASP A 170 -12.74 -9.39 15.01
CA ASP A 170 -14.02 -10.08 14.86
C ASP A 170 -14.98 -9.37 13.92
N ARG A 171 -14.95 -8.04 13.89
CA ARG A 171 -15.82 -7.20 13.07
C ARG A 171 -15.63 -7.47 11.60
N ARG A 172 -14.38 -7.41 11.11
CA ARG A 172 -14.09 -7.68 9.70
C ARG A 172 -14.57 -9.08 9.32
N ARG A 173 -14.25 -10.09 10.13
CA ARG A 173 -14.70 -11.48 9.90
C ARG A 173 -16.23 -11.60 9.83
N ARG A 174 -16.95 -10.93 10.74
CA ARG A 174 -18.41 -10.95 10.78
C ARG A 174 -19.04 -10.26 9.57
N ILE A 175 -18.50 -9.11 9.16
CA ILE A 175 -18.95 -8.39 7.95
C ILE A 175 -18.65 -9.24 6.70
N GLU A 176 -17.45 -9.81 6.59
CA GLU A 176 -17.08 -10.71 5.48
C GLU A 176 -18.02 -11.93 5.39
N ALA A 177 -18.32 -12.56 6.53
CA ALA A 177 -19.26 -13.68 6.59
C ALA A 177 -20.68 -13.26 6.15
N PHE A 178 -21.15 -12.10 6.62
CA PHE A 178 -22.44 -11.54 6.19
C PHE A 178 -22.48 -11.32 4.69
N MET A 179 -21.43 -10.71 4.10
CA MET A 179 -21.36 -10.44 2.66
C MET A 179 -21.24 -11.71 1.82
N ALA A 180 -20.58 -12.75 2.33
CA ALA A 180 -20.51 -14.06 1.68
C ALA A 180 -21.89 -14.74 1.60
N MET A 181 -22.72 -14.57 2.64
CA MET A 181 -24.09 -15.11 2.67
C MET A 181 -25.10 -14.23 1.94
N ASN A 182 -24.85 -12.91 1.86
CA ASN A 182 -25.78 -11.92 1.33
C ASN A 182 -25.10 -11.01 0.28
N PRO A 183 -24.62 -11.55 -0.86
CA PRO A 183 -23.84 -10.77 -1.83
C PRO A 183 -24.64 -9.62 -2.47
N ASP A 184 -25.96 -9.75 -2.56
CA ASP A 184 -26.86 -8.74 -3.14
C ASP A 184 -27.36 -7.71 -2.11
N TYR A 185 -26.93 -7.83 -0.85
CA TYR A 185 -27.29 -6.87 0.19
C TYR A 185 -26.47 -5.59 0.06
N GLY A 186 -26.93 -4.71 -0.84
CA GLY A 186 -26.22 -3.51 -1.28
C GLY A 186 -25.58 -2.67 -0.17
N PRO A 187 -26.27 -2.28 0.92
CA PRO A 187 -25.68 -1.49 2.01
C PRO A 187 -24.45 -2.13 2.66
N GLY A 188 -24.37 -3.46 2.63
CA GLY A 188 -23.25 -4.22 3.16
C GLY A 188 -21.93 -3.91 2.46
N TRP A 189 -21.95 -3.63 1.14
CA TRP A 189 -20.74 -3.25 0.40
C TRP A 189 -20.15 -1.92 0.85
N TYR A 190 -20.98 -0.96 1.27
CA TYR A 190 -20.51 0.33 1.79
C TYR A 190 -19.81 0.17 3.14
N LEU A 191 -20.41 -0.60 4.05
CA LEU A 191 -19.83 -0.87 5.37
C LEU A 191 -18.59 -1.76 5.27
N TYR A 192 -18.59 -2.73 4.36
CA TYR A 192 -17.42 -3.55 4.08
C TYR A 192 -16.26 -2.74 3.50
N ALA A 193 -16.53 -1.75 2.63
CA ALA A 193 -15.51 -0.83 2.15
C ALA A 193 -14.84 -0.05 3.30
N ASP A 194 -15.59 0.31 4.34
CA ASP A 194 -15.03 1.01 5.50
C ASP A 194 -14.03 0.16 6.30
N GLU A 195 -14.12 -1.17 6.26
CA GLU A 195 -13.13 -2.04 6.91
C GLU A 195 -11.73 -1.97 6.28
N PHE A 196 -11.62 -1.37 5.09
CA PHE A 196 -10.36 -1.12 4.39
C PHE A 196 -9.98 0.35 4.33
N SER A 197 -10.80 1.27 4.89
CA SER A 197 -10.57 2.71 4.77
C SER A 197 -9.36 3.16 5.59
N GLU A 198 -8.70 4.24 5.15
CA GLU A 198 -7.61 4.85 5.91
C GLU A 198 -8.07 5.33 7.29
N SER A 199 -9.29 5.86 7.41
CA SER A 199 -9.88 6.23 8.70
C SER A 199 -10.00 5.07 9.68
N ARG A 200 -10.19 3.84 9.16
CA ARG A 200 -10.28 2.62 9.98
C ARG A 200 -8.91 2.05 10.31
N LEU A 201 -7.98 2.12 9.38
CA LEU A 201 -6.69 1.41 9.43
C LEU A 201 -5.48 2.29 9.80
N GLY A 202 -5.67 3.60 9.84
CA GLY A 202 -4.63 4.64 10.00
C GLY A 202 -3.76 4.81 8.75
N SER A 203 -3.42 3.72 8.06
CA SER A 203 -2.75 3.71 6.78
C SER A 203 -3.26 2.54 5.93
N GLN A 204 -3.14 2.63 4.62
CA GLN A 204 -3.59 1.57 3.70
C GLN A 204 -2.42 1.04 2.88
N THR A 205 -2.37 -0.28 2.77
CA THR A 205 -1.61 -1.00 1.74
C THR A 205 -2.26 -0.82 0.36
N ILE A 206 -1.52 -1.10 -0.70
CA ILE A 206 -2.04 -1.13 -2.07
C ILE A 206 -3.19 -2.15 -2.18
N GLY A 207 -3.05 -3.32 -1.52
CA GLY A 207 -4.08 -4.34 -1.47
C GLY A 207 -5.37 -3.89 -0.77
N GLU A 208 -5.26 -3.14 0.34
CA GLU A 208 -6.42 -2.56 1.03
C GLU A 208 -7.10 -1.47 0.19
N LYS A 209 -6.34 -0.61 -0.50
CA LYS A 209 -6.90 0.40 -1.43
C LYS A 209 -7.70 -0.24 -2.56
N ARG A 210 -7.20 -1.34 -3.13
CA ARG A 210 -7.93 -2.10 -4.16
C ARG A 210 -9.22 -2.70 -3.61
N ARG A 211 -9.16 -3.33 -2.43
CA ARG A 211 -10.34 -3.91 -1.77
C ARG A 211 -11.40 -2.86 -1.41
N GLU A 212 -11.00 -1.71 -0.91
CA GLU A 212 -11.92 -0.59 -0.66
C GLU A 212 -12.60 -0.14 -1.95
N ARG A 213 -11.81 0.13 -3.00
CA ARG A 213 -12.34 0.56 -4.31
C ARG A 213 -13.33 -0.46 -4.87
N ASP A 214 -12.99 -1.75 -4.81
CA ASP A 214 -13.82 -2.83 -5.38
C ASP A 214 -15.14 -2.98 -4.59
N ALA A 215 -15.11 -2.83 -3.27
CA ALA A 215 -16.31 -2.81 -2.44
C ALA A 215 -17.19 -1.57 -2.74
N LEU A 216 -16.59 -0.38 -2.88
CA LEU A 216 -17.32 0.83 -3.28
C LEU A 216 -17.94 0.69 -4.68
N ASN A 217 -17.26 0.02 -5.61
CA ASN A 217 -17.81 -0.29 -6.92
C ASN A 217 -19.05 -1.19 -6.83
N ARG A 218 -19.01 -2.24 -6.02
CA ARG A 218 -20.17 -3.11 -5.80
C ARG A 218 -21.34 -2.36 -5.15
N PHE A 219 -21.07 -1.46 -4.21
CA PHE A 219 -22.10 -0.60 -3.62
C PHE A 219 -22.77 0.31 -4.68
N LEU A 220 -21.99 0.92 -5.56
CA LEU A 220 -22.52 1.79 -6.63
C LEU A 220 -23.28 0.99 -7.70
N GLN A 221 -22.82 -0.22 -8.03
CA GLN A 221 -23.55 -1.15 -8.91
C GLN A 221 -24.89 -1.57 -8.29
N ALA A 222 -24.96 -1.75 -6.97
CA ALA A 222 -26.21 -2.04 -6.28
C ALA A 222 -27.23 -0.89 -6.39
N GLU A 223 -26.78 0.37 -6.46
CA GLU A 223 -27.67 1.51 -6.76
C GLU A 223 -28.22 1.45 -8.17
N GLU A 224 -27.36 1.18 -9.16
CA GLU A 224 -27.77 1.04 -10.57
C GLU A 224 -28.79 -0.09 -10.76
N ALA A 225 -28.65 -1.16 -9.97
CA ALA A 225 -29.59 -2.29 -9.93
C ALA A 225 -30.85 -2.02 -9.09
N GLY A 226 -30.98 -0.84 -8.45
CA GLY A 226 -32.15 -0.49 -7.63
C GLY A 226 -32.23 -1.21 -6.28
N LEU A 227 -31.15 -1.85 -5.82
CA LEU A 227 -31.11 -2.68 -4.61
C LEU A 227 -30.97 -1.87 -3.31
N LEU A 228 -30.69 -0.56 -3.38
CA LEU A 228 -30.49 0.27 -2.20
C LEU A 228 -31.75 0.94 -1.68
N LYS A 229 -32.63 1.46 -2.54
CA LYS A 229 -33.80 2.27 -2.12
C LYS A 229 -34.75 1.54 -1.17
N ASN A 230 -34.86 0.22 -1.29
CA ASN A 230 -35.64 -0.64 -0.40
C ASN A 230 -34.95 -1.01 0.91
N ARG A 231 -33.80 -0.41 1.22
CA ARG A 231 -32.98 -0.69 2.41
C ARG A 231 -32.74 0.54 3.29
N PHE A 232 -33.39 1.67 2.96
CA PHE A 232 -33.26 2.93 3.71
C PHE A 232 -34.63 3.55 3.95
N LEU A 233 -34.87 4.05 5.16
CA LEU A 233 -36.02 4.92 5.47
C LEU A 233 -35.71 6.39 5.16
N ASP A 234 -34.50 6.84 5.49
CA ASP A 234 -33.98 8.17 5.19
C ASP A 234 -33.19 8.16 3.88
N LEU A 235 -33.85 8.53 2.78
CA LEU A 235 -33.21 8.62 1.46
C LEU A 235 -32.13 9.70 1.39
N SER A 236 -32.12 10.68 2.31
CA SER A 236 -31.00 11.64 2.39
C SER A 236 -29.72 10.98 2.89
N MET A 237 -29.83 10.01 3.81
CA MET A 237 -28.68 9.23 4.26
C MET A 237 -28.14 8.31 3.15
N LEU A 238 -29.03 7.73 2.33
CA LEU A 238 -28.61 6.99 1.13
C LEU A 238 -27.86 7.92 0.15
N ALA A 239 -28.40 9.11 -0.13
CA ALA A 239 -27.74 10.09 -0.99
C ALA A 239 -26.34 10.46 -0.47
N ASP A 240 -26.21 10.70 0.84
CA ASP A 240 -24.92 10.96 1.48
C ASP A 240 -23.93 9.80 1.32
N TRP A 241 -24.39 8.55 1.45
CA TRP A 241 -23.54 7.36 1.27
C TRP A 241 -23.07 7.24 -0.18
N LEU A 242 -23.96 7.47 -1.16
CA LEU A 242 -23.62 7.44 -2.58
C LEU A 242 -22.59 8.51 -2.93
N ASP A 243 -22.75 9.73 -2.42
CA ASP A 243 -21.81 10.82 -2.67
C ASP A 243 -20.44 10.58 -2.04
N LYS A 244 -20.42 10.07 -0.80
CA LYS A 244 -19.18 9.65 -0.14
C LYS A 244 -18.50 8.50 -0.90
N ALA A 245 -19.27 7.52 -1.37
CA ALA A 245 -18.75 6.38 -2.13
C ALA A 245 -18.10 6.82 -3.45
N ARG A 246 -18.78 7.69 -4.23
CA ARG A 246 -18.23 8.24 -5.48
C ARG A 246 -16.94 9.02 -5.24
N ARG A 247 -16.91 9.90 -4.23
CA ARG A 247 -15.70 10.66 -3.88
C ARG A 247 -14.55 9.76 -3.46
N ARG A 248 -14.79 8.83 -2.52
CA ARG A 248 -13.78 7.88 -2.04
C ARG A 248 -13.23 7.02 -3.19
N ARG A 249 -14.11 6.48 -4.03
CA ARG A 249 -13.69 5.70 -5.20
C ARG A 249 -12.81 6.52 -6.14
N GLY A 250 -13.20 7.74 -6.49
CA GLY A 250 -12.41 8.60 -7.40
C GLY A 250 -11.02 8.94 -6.85
N VAL A 251 -10.92 9.17 -5.53
CA VAL A 251 -9.62 9.34 -4.85
C VAL A 251 -8.77 8.08 -4.96
N LEU A 252 -9.35 6.91 -4.68
CA LEU A 252 -8.64 5.61 -4.76
C LEU A 252 -8.20 5.28 -6.18
N GLU A 253 -9.04 5.52 -7.20
CA GLU A 253 -8.72 5.31 -8.61
C GLU A 253 -7.53 6.16 -9.03
N THR A 254 -7.58 7.46 -8.73
CA THR A 254 -6.48 8.40 -9.03
C THR A 254 -5.19 7.96 -8.33
N ALA A 255 -5.29 7.56 -7.06
CA ALA A 255 -4.16 7.10 -6.28
C ALA A 255 -3.54 5.83 -6.89
N LEU A 256 -4.36 4.83 -7.22
CA LEU A 256 -3.91 3.55 -7.77
C LEU A 256 -3.31 3.65 -9.18
N ILE A 257 -3.73 4.63 -9.99
CA ILE A 257 -3.13 4.90 -11.31
C ILE A 257 -1.72 5.50 -11.17
N ASN A 258 -1.54 6.40 -10.21
CA ASN A 258 -0.29 7.15 -10.06
C ASN A 258 0.76 6.43 -9.20
N MET A 259 0.37 5.40 -8.46
CA MET A 259 1.29 4.60 -7.64
C MET A 259 1.91 3.46 -8.46
N PRO A 260 3.23 3.22 -8.34
CA PRO A 260 3.83 1.97 -8.81
C PRO A 260 3.10 0.78 -8.17
N SER A 261 2.75 -0.23 -8.96
CA SER A 261 2.08 -1.45 -8.48
C SER A 261 3.01 -2.64 -8.32
N GLU A 262 4.25 -2.51 -8.78
CA GLU A 262 5.24 -3.59 -8.85
C GLU A 262 6.60 -3.08 -8.38
N PRO A 263 7.43 -3.95 -7.79
CA PRO A 263 8.80 -3.64 -7.46
C PRO A 263 9.63 -3.26 -8.70
N ARG A 264 10.58 -2.35 -8.52
CA ARG A 264 11.53 -1.95 -9.57
C ARG A 264 12.95 -2.29 -9.14
N ALA A 265 13.73 -2.89 -10.03
CA ALA A 265 15.14 -3.16 -9.78
C ALA A 265 16.04 -2.09 -10.38
N ILE A 266 17.07 -1.71 -9.63
CA ILE A 266 18.19 -0.90 -10.08
C ILE A 266 19.43 -1.80 -10.05
N PHE A 267 19.99 -2.06 -11.23
CA PHE A 267 21.15 -2.93 -11.39
C PHE A 267 22.42 -2.09 -11.41
N THR A 268 23.37 -2.45 -10.54
CA THR A 268 24.66 -1.78 -10.43
C THR A 268 25.77 -2.81 -10.59
N ARG A 269 26.58 -2.66 -11.63
CA ARG A 269 27.83 -3.41 -11.82
C ARG A 269 28.96 -2.69 -11.08
N SER A 270 29.80 -3.46 -10.40
CA SER A 270 31.15 -3.08 -9.95
C SER A 270 32.22 -3.88 -10.72
N ASN A 271 33.51 -3.83 -10.36
CA ASN A 271 34.48 -4.77 -10.93
C ASN A 271 34.38 -6.17 -10.28
N ALA A 272 33.93 -6.25 -9.02
CA ALA A 272 33.72 -7.50 -8.31
C ALA A 272 32.39 -8.10 -8.73
N ASP A 273 31.27 -7.64 -8.18
CA ASP A 273 29.94 -8.25 -8.31
C ASP A 273 28.88 -7.34 -8.95
N TRP A 274 27.69 -7.91 -9.17
CA TRP A 274 26.46 -7.17 -9.40
C TRP A 274 25.74 -6.94 -8.07
N SER A 275 25.24 -5.72 -7.88
CA SER A 275 24.32 -5.36 -6.80
C SER A 275 22.99 -4.95 -7.41
N VAL A 276 21.91 -5.58 -6.98
CA VAL A 276 20.54 -5.28 -7.42
C VAL A 276 19.80 -4.68 -6.24
N TYR A 277 19.44 -3.41 -6.36
CA TYR A 277 18.62 -2.74 -5.36
C TYR A 277 17.16 -2.75 -5.80
N VAL A 278 16.28 -3.34 -4.99
CA VAL A 278 14.85 -3.42 -5.30
C VAL A 278 14.08 -2.34 -4.55
N GLN A 279 13.46 -1.43 -5.30
CA GLN A 279 12.52 -0.44 -4.81
C GLN A 279 11.12 -1.06 -4.73
N LEU A 280 10.54 -1.06 -3.52
CA LEU A 280 9.20 -1.60 -3.29
C LEU A 280 8.14 -0.52 -3.54
N PRO A 281 6.94 -0.90 -4.03
CA PRO A 281 5.88 0.05 -4.38
C PRO A 281 5.16 0.65 -3.14
N GLU A 282 5.32 0.03 -1.99
CA GLU A 282 4.73 0.45 -0.71
C GLU A 282 5.66 0.03 0.45
N PRO A 283 5.47 0.55 1.67
CA PRO A 283 6.25 0.11 2.82
C PRO A 283 6.02 -1.37 3.09
N ALA A 284 7.11 -2.07 3.40
CA ALA A 284 7.12 -3.50 3.61
C ALA A 284 7.78 -3.85 4.93
N THR A 285 7.37 -4.98 5.50
CA THR A 285 7.91 -5.55 6.75
C THR A 285 8.86 -6.71 6.51
N GLY A 286 8.89 -7.24 5.28
CA GLY A 286 9.75 -8.34 4.89
C GLY A 286 10.03 -8.33 3.38
N PHE A 287 11.14 -8.92 2.98
CA PHE A 287 11.53 -9.06 1.58
C PHE A 287 12.15 -10.44 1.38
N SER A 288 11.86 -11.05 0.24
CA SER A 288 12.37 -12.35 -0.15
C SER A 288 12.65 -12.35 -1.65
N TYR A 289 13.67 -13.11 -2.06
CA TYR A 289 14.05 -13.18 -3.45
C TYR A 289 14.62 -14.54 -3.83
N ARG A 290 14.67 -14.81 -5.13
CA ARG A 290 15.32 -15.99 -5.69
C ARG A 290 15.93 -15.65 -7.04
N LEU A 291 17.13 -16.20 -7.29
CA LEU A 291 17.78 -16.15 -8.58
C LEU A 291 17.37 -17.39 -9.38
N GLY A 292 16.78 -17.20 -10.56
CA GLY A 292 16.19 -18.26 -11.35
C GLY A 292 14.79 -18.69 -10.88
N GLU A 293 14.26 -19.74 -11.51
CA GLU A 293 12.84 -20.14 -11.38
C GLU A 293 12.60 -21.33 -10.44
N ALA A 294 13.65 -21.92 -9.86
CA ALA A 294 13.56 -23.13 -9.04
C ALA A 294 14.26 -22.96 -7.68
N GLY A 295 13.75 -23.67 -6.65
CA GLY A 295 14.28 -23.66 -5.28
C GLY A 295 13.53 -22.73 -4.32
N PRO A 296 13.81 -22.75 -3.01
CA PRO A 296 13.17 -21.85 -2.06
C PRO A 296 13.62 -20.39 -2.27
N MET A 297 12.76 -19.43 -1.92
CA MET A 297 13.17 -18.03 -1.83
C MET A 297 14.05 -17.81 -0.60
N VAL A 298 15.06 -16.97 -0.77
CA VAL A 298 15.90 -16.46 0.31
C VAL A 298 15.15 -15.34 1.02
N GLN A 299 14.94 -15.49 2.33
CA GLN A 299 14.40 -14.42 3.16
C GLN A 299 15.52 -13.42 3.46
N ALA A 300 15.33 -12.17 3.06
CA ALA A 300 16.29 -11.12 3.37
C ALA A 300 16.16 -10.68 4.84
N GLY A 301 17.31 -10.40 5.47
CA GLY A 301 17.36 -9.86 6.82
C GLY A 301 16.91 -8.39 6.89
N PRO A 302 16.84 -7.81 8.10
CA PRO A 302 16.55 -6.39 8.27
C PRO A 302 17.69 -5.53 7.70
N ALA A 303 17.33 -4.36 7.17
CA ALA A 303 18.28 -3.30 6.86
C ALA A 303 18.73 -2.60 8.15
N VAL A 304 19.83 -1.83 8.05
CA VAL A 304 20.39 -1.06 9.17
C VAL A 304 19.46 0.10 9.61
N GLY A 305 18.53 0.52 8.74
CA GLY A 305 17.64 1.66 8.97
C GLY A 305 16.22 1.29 9.44
N ILE A 306 15.61 2.20 10.20
CA ILE A 306 14.18 2.18 10.52
C ILE A 306 13.42 2.92 9.43
N ASP A 307 12.35 2.31 8.92
CA ASP A 307 11.41 2.98 8.04
C ASP A 307 10.60 4.01 8.84
N GLN A 308 10.79 5.29 8.53
CA GLN A 308 10.13 6.40 9.22
C GLN A 308 8.61 6.40 9.06
N ARG A 309 8.05 5.77 8.02
CA ARG A 309 6.60 5.62 7.85
C ARG A 309 6.01 4.53 8.74
N THR A 310 6.80 3.54 9.14
CA THR A 310 6.30 2.34 9.83
C THR A 310 6.80 2.20 11.26
N GLY A 311 7.88 2.91 11.62
CA GLY A 311 8.56 2.77 12.90
C GLY A 311 9.27 1.42 13.09
N ARG A 312 9.37 0.61 12.03
CA ARG A 312 9.99 -0.73 12.04
C ARG A 312 11.25 -0.76 11.16
N PRO A 313 12.20 -1.69 11.41
CA PRO A 313 13.32 -1.90 10.51
C PRO A 313 12.84 -2.17 9.08
N SER A 314 13.35 -1.44 8.10
CA SER A 314 13.08 -1.74 6.69
C SER A 314 13.68 -3.10 6.32
N PRO A 315 13.09 -3.88 5.41
CA PRO A 315 13.76 -5.07 4.90
C PRO A 315 14.98 -4.68 4.06
N ASN A 316 16.03 -5.51 4.08
CA ASN A 316 17.14 -5.35 3.15
C ASN A 316 16.72 -5.80 1.74
N THR A 317 16.58 -4.85 0.83
CA THR A 317 16.17 -5.11 -0.57
C THR A 317 17.35 -5.19 -1.55
N THR A 318 18.57 -5.33 -1.03
CA THR A 318 19.78 -5.49 -1.85
C THR A 318 20.05 -6.97 -2.09
N ILE A 319 20.24 -7.34 -3.36
CA ILE A 319 20.57 -8.69 -3.80
C ILE A 319 21.95 -8.67 -4.46
N SER A 320 22.83 -9.57 -4.05
CA SER A 320 24.13 -9.78 -4.70
C SER A 320 23.99 -10.85 -5.78
N VAL A 321 24.47 -10.54 -6.99
CA VAL A 321 24.52 -11.49 -8.11
C VAL A 321 25.97 -11.67 -8.53
N ILE A 322 26.38 -12.93 -8.71
CA ILE A 322 27.75 -13.27 -9.05
C ILE A 322 28.17 -12.71 -10.42
N PRO A 323 29.47 -12.50 -10.65
CA PRO A 323 29.98 -12.02 -11.93
C PRO A 323 29.82 -13.10 -13.01
N GLY A 324 29.52 -12.69 -14.24
CA GLY A 324 29.33 -13.64 -15.35
C GLY A 324 28.03 -14.44 -15.27
N ALA A 325 27.06 -14.00 -14.46
CA ALA A 325 25.71 -14.56 -14.49
C ALA A 325 25.12 -14.49 -15.90
N GLU A 326 24.52 -15.58 -16.36
CA GLU A 326 23.73 -15.61 -17.59
C GLU A 326 22.42 -14.81 -17.43
N PRO A 327 21.77 -14.39 -18.53
CA PRO A 327 20.43 -13.82 -18.48
C PRO A 327 19.47 -14.74 -17.72
N GLN A 328 18.77 -14.17 -16.75
CA GLN A 328 17.90 -14.93 -15.85
C GLN A 328 16.76 -14.07 -15.30
N VAL A 329 15.83 -14.70 -14.59
CA VAL A 329 14.78 -14.01 -13.84
C VAL A 329 15.20 -13.91 -12.38
N ILE A 330 15.01 -12.74 -11.79
CA ILE A 330 15.04 -12.54 -10.34
C ILE A 330 13.58 -12.49 -9.89
N GLU A 331 13.16 -13.47 -9.10
CA GLU A 331 11.86 -13.42 -8.47
C GLU A 331 11.96 -12.71 -7.13
N VAL A 332 11.02 -11.81 -6.87
CA VAL A 332 10.96 -11.07 -5.60
C VAL A 332 9.56 -11.10 -5.03
N ALA A 333 9.46 -11.22 -3.71
CA ALA A 333 8.21 -11.07 -2.98
C ALA A 333 8.46 -10.26 -1.72
N TYR A 334 7.45 -9.56 -1.24
CA TYR A 334 7.55 -8.76 -0.02
C TYR A 334 6.35 -9.01 0.89
N GLN A 335 6.49 -8.64 2.16
CA GLN A 335 5.37 -8.60 3.10
C GLN A 335 4.93 -7.15 3.27
N ASP A 336 3.65 -6.87 3.09
CA ASP A 336 3.11 -5.52 3.25
C ASP A 336 3.15 -5.05 4.72
N LEU A 337 2.58 -3.88 5.00
CA LEU A 337 2.46 -3.34 6.36
C LEU A 337 1.66 -4.22 7.33
N ARG A 338 0.86 -5.16 6.82
CA ARG A 338 0.05 -6.11 7.58
C ARG A 338 0.73 -7.48 7.69
N GLY A 339 1.90 -7.67 7.08
CA GLY A 339 2.58 -8.95 7.02
C GLY A 339 2.03 -9.89 5.94
N SER A 340 1.11 -9.42 5.09
CA SER A 340 0.56 -10.24 4.02
C SER A 340 1.58 -10.37 2.89
N ALA A 341 1.75 -11.56 2.35
CA ALA A 341 2.65 -11.80 1.24
C ALA A 341 2.12 -11.16 -0.07
N VAL A 342 2.99 -10.45 -0.78
CA VAL A 342 2.71 -9.84 -2.09
C VAL A 342 3.78 -10.28 -3.09
N GLY A 343 3.34 -10.77 -4.23
CA GLY A 343 4.19 -11.40 -5.26
C GLY A 343 3.99 -12.92 -5.34
N PRO A 344 4.90 -13.65 -5.99
CA PRO A 344 6.18 -13.17 -6.52
C PRO A 344 6.05 -12.31 -7.79
N PHE A 345 6.97 -11.37 -7.96
CA PHE A 345 7.16 -10.56 -9.15
C PHE A 345 8.40 -11.04 -9.88
N ARG A 346 8.34 -11.11 -11.22
CA ARG A 346 9.43 -11.56 -12.07
C ARG A 346 10.16 -10.35 -12.64
N ILE A 347 11.41 -10.17 -12.26
CA ILE A 347 12.28 -9.10 -12.75
C ILE A 347 13.29 -9.73 -13.71
N PRO A 348 13.22 -9.45 -15.02
CA PRO A 348 14.23 -9.93 -15.95
C PRO A 348 15.57 -9.25 -15.67
N PHE A 349 16.63 -10.04 -15.63
CA PHE A 349 18.01 -9.57 -15.52
C PHE A 349 18.80 -10.04 -16.74
N ASP A 350 19.12 -9.09 -17.61
CA ASP A 350 20.10 -9.27 -18.68
C ASP A 350 21.35 -8.45 -18.32
N PRO A 351 22.50 -9.09 -18.00
CA PRO A 351 23.68 -8.39 -17.53
C PRO A 351 24.21 -7.34 -18.51
N MET A 352 24.16 -7.63 -19.82
CA MET A 352 24.67 -6.70 -20.83
C MET A 352 23.79 -5.47 -20.97
N SER A 353 22.48 -5.65 -21.03
CA SER A 353 21.50 -4.56 -21.13
C SER A 353 21.52 -3.72 -19.85
N ALA A 354 21.61 -4.37 -18.68
CA ALA A 354 21.76 -3.70 -17.39
C ALA A 354 23.04 -2.84 -17.35
N LEU A 355 24.17 -3.36 -17.85
CA LEU A 355 25.44 -2.65 -17.87
C LEU A 355 25.39 -1.43 -18.80
N VAL A 356 24.84 -1.62 -20.01
CA VAL A 356 24.64 -0.53 -20.98
C VAL A 356 23.77 0.57 -20.39
N GLY A 357 22.67 0.21 -19.72
CA GLY A 357 21.77 1.14 -19.04
C GLY A 357 22.45 1.92 -17.91
N GLN A 358 23.15 1.21 -17.02
CA GLN A 358 23.89 1.82 -15.91
C GLN A 358 24.93 2.82 -16.40
N GLN A 359 25.78 2.43 -17.36
CA GLN A 359 26.83 3.31 -17.87
C GLN A 359 26.26 4.51 -18.64
N ARG A 360 25.15 4.33 -19.36
CA ARG A 360 24.46 5.45 -20.02
C ARG A 360 23.97 6.47 -19.00
N GLN A 361 23.29 6.01 -17.96
CA GLN A 361 22.82 6.89 -16.89
C GLN A 361 23.98 7.66 -16.25
N ALA A 362 25.09 6.98 -15.96
CA ALA A 362 26.29 7.61 -15.41
C ALA A 362 26.83 8.71 -16.34
N LEU A 363 26.97 8.44 -17.64
CA LEU A 363 27.40 9.43 -18.63
C LEU A 363 26.44 10.61 -18.73
N GLU A 364 25.13 10.37 -18.80
CA GLU A 364 24.12 11.43 -18.89
C GLU A 364 24.12 12.35 -17.66
N MET A 365 24.32 11.78 -16.46
CA MET A 365 24.42 12.58 -15.23
C MET A 365 25.74 13.38 -15.13
N THR A 366 26.75 13.02 -15.92
CA THR A 366 28.11 13.57 -15.84
C THR A 366 28.60 14.20 -17.13
N LYS A 367 27.69 14.73 -17.97
CA LYS A 367 28.02 15.36 -19.26
C LYS A 367 29.19 16.34 -19.19
N GLY A 368 29.20 17.20 -18.17
CA GLY A 368 30.26 18.19 -17.96
C GLY A 368 31.65 17.62 -17.64
N SER A 369 31.77 16.30 -17.43
CA SER A 369 33.01 15.61 -17.08
C SER A 369 33.42 14.54 -18.10
N TRP A 370 32.74 14.48 -19.25
CA TRP A 370 33.10 13.53 -20.32
C TRP A 370 34.53 13.70 -20.79
N VAL A 371 34.98 14.95 -20.89
CA VAL A 371 36.35 15.29 -21.26
C VAL A 371 36.91 16.34 -20.31
N ALA A 372 38.23 16.43 -20.23
CA ALA A 372 38.90 17.44 -19.42
C ALA A 372 40.14 17.98 -20.14
N TYR A 373 40.36 19.29 -20.03
CA TYR A 373 41.56 19.94 -20.53
C TYR A 373 42.72 19.78 -19.55
N ARG A 374 43.94 19.61 -20.08
CA ARG A 374 45.17 19.76 -19.31
C ARG A 374 46.21 20.51 -20.13
N GLU A 375 46.81 21.51 -19.51
CA GLU A 375 47.90 22.29 -20.07
C GLU A 375 49.26 21.65 -19.72
N GLY A 376 50.22 21.77 -20.62
CA GLY A 376 51.57 21.22 -20.50
C GLY A 376 52.38 21.51 -21.76
N THR A 377 53.13 20.53 -22.27
CA THR A 377 53.77 20.62 -23.61
C THR A 377 52.71 20.47 -24.72
N GLY A 378 51.90 21.53 -24.89
CA GLY A 378 50.68 21.58 -25.71
C GLY A 378 49.40 21.43 -24.88
N LEU A 379 48.23 21.52 -25.54
CA LEU A 379 46.93 21.30 -24.91
C LEU A 379 46.52 19.83 -25.10
N THR A 380 46.15 19.17 -24.00
CA THR A 380 45.73 17.76 -23.99
C THR A 380 44.27 17.66 -23.58
N LEU A 381 43.52 16.82 -24.28
CA LEU A 381 42.15 16.46 -23.94
C LEU A 381 42.13 15.04 -23.36
N TYR A 382 41.72 14.91 -22.11
CA TYR A 382 41.50 13.62 -21.45
C TYR A 382 40.11 13.09 -21.77
N THR A 383 40.04 11.79 -22.05
CA THR A 383 38.81 11.04 -22.35
C THR A 383 38.63 9.82 -21.45
N THR A 384 39.41 9.74 -20.36
CA THR A 384 39.38 8.64 -19.37
C THR A 384 37.95 8.28 -18.95
N HIS A 385 37.11 9.30 -18.70
CA HIS A 385 35.72 9.10 -18.26
C HIS A 385 34.87 8.37 -19.31
N LEU A 386 34.96 8.75 -20.59
CA LEU A 386 34.29 8.05 -21.68
C LEU A 386 34.78 6.61 -21.82
N MET A 387 36.08 6.37 -21.60
CA MET A 387 36.64 5.02 -21.65
C MET A 387 36.20 4.13 -20.47
N THR A 388 36.04 4.70 -19.28
CA THR A 388 35.50 4.00 -18.10
C THR A 388 34.05 3.53 -18.34
N TYR A 389 33.26 4.31 -19.08
CA TYR A 389 31.86 4.00 -19.40
C TYR A 389 31.64 3.58 -20.86
N ARG A 390 32.65 2.97 -21.48
CA ARG A 390 32.66 2.64 -22.92
C ARG A 390 31.63 1.59 -23.36
N CYS A 391 31.13 0.76 -22.45
CA CYS A 391 30.26 -0.36 -22.80
C CYS A 391 28.90 0.06 -23.36
N THR A 392 28.46 1.29 -23.08
CA THR A 392 27.23 1.85 -23.65
C THR A 392 27.46 2.63 -24.95
N ILE A 393 28.69 3.02 -25.24
CA ILE A 393 29.03 3.90 -26.38
C ILE A 393 29.20 3.05 -27.64
N ALA A 394 28.42 3.35 -28.68
CA ALA A 394 28.61 2.80 -30.02
C ALA A 394 29.62 3.65 -30.82
N LYS A 395 29.51 4.97 -30.72
CA LYS A 395 30.43 5.92 -31.37
C LYS A 395 30.61 7.17 -30.50
N ALA A 396 31.83 7.67 -30.42
CA ALA A 396 32.14 8.95 -29.81
C ALA A 396 32.85 9.84 -30.84
N THR A 397 32.34 11.06 -31.03
CA THR A 397 32.97 12.07 -31.88
C THR A 397 33.15 13.38 -31.15
N TYR A 398 34.07 14.21 -31.63
CA TYR A 398 34.30 15.56 -31.13
C TYR A 398 34.48 16.57 -32.27
N GLY A 399 34.24 17.83 -31.95
CA GLY A 399 34.53 19.01 -32.78
C GLY A 399 35.21 20.07 -31.92
N LEU A 400 36.07 20.88 -32.52
CA LEU A 400 36.81 21.94 -31.85
C LEU A 400 36.21 23.29 -32.24
N ASP A 401 35.95 24.16 -31.26
CA ASP A 401 35.37 25.49 -31.48
C ASP A 401 34.08 25.43 -32.32
N SER A 402 34.09 25.94 -33.55
CA SER A 402 32.97 25.93 -34.49
C SER A 402 33.10 24.86 -35.59
N GLU A 403 34.06 23.95 -35.48
CA GLU A 403 34.25 22.85 -36.44
C GLU A 403 33.15 21.78 -36.31
N PRO A 404 32.86 21.01 -37.39
CA PRO A 404 31.97 19.85 -37.32
C PRO A 404 32.38 18.83 -36.24
N VAL A 405 31.37 18.17 -35.65
CA VAL A 405 31.55 17.15 -34.59
C VAL A 405 31.69 15.75 -35.20
N ASP A 406 32.71 15.56 -36.03
CA ASP A 406 32.91 14.35 -36.85
C ASP A 406 34.23 13.61 -36.55
N LYS A 407 35.16 14.22 -35.80
CA LYS A 407 36.44 13.60 -35.44
C LYS A 407 36.21 12.49 -34.42
N ALA A 408 36.69 11.27 -34.69
CA ALA A 408 36.47 10.14 -33.80
C ALA A 408 37.29 10.26 -32.50
N ILE A 409 36.65 9.97 -31.36
CA ILE A 409 37.35 9.67 -30.10
C ILE A 409 37.63 8.17 -30.09
N PRO A 410 38.91 7.73 -30.09
CA PRO A 410 39.22 6.31 -30.03
C PRO A 410 38.84 5.76 -28.65
N LEU A 411 38.00 4.72 -28.63
CA LEU A 411 37.62 4.00 -27.42
C LEU A 411 38.04 2.53 -27.56
N PRO A 412 38.61 1.91 -26.50
CA PRO A 412 38.90 0.48 -26.53
C PRO A 412 37.60 -0.34 -26.56
N PRO A 413 37.66 -1.64 -26.92
CA PRO A 413 36.50 -2.51 -26.81
C PRO A 413 36.00 -2.60 -25.36
N CYS A 414 34.69 -2.79 -25.19
CA CYS A 414 34.10 -3.09 -23.90
C CYS A 414 34.52 -4.49 -23.42
N ASP A 415 34.91 -4.60 -22.16
CA ASP A 415 35.01 -5.88 -21.46
C ASP A 415 33.90 -5.94 -20.40
N PRO A 416 32.84 -6.73 -20.60
CA PRO A 416 31.75 -6.84 -19.63
C PRO A 416 32.15 -7.42 -18.27
N LYS A 417 33.25 -8.19 -18.23
CA LYS A 417 33.74 -8.81 -16.99
C LYS A 417 34.48 -7.79 -16.14
N ASP A 418 35.21 -6.87 -16.77
CA ASP A 418 35.94 -5.79 -16.10
C ASP A 418 35.66 -4.41 -16.75
N PRO A 419 34.41 -3.91 -16.63
CA PRO A 419 33.92 -2.83 -17.49
C PRO A 419 34.51 -1.46 -17.17
N PHE A 420 35.02 -1.25 -15.95
CA PHE A 420 35.57 0.04 -15.53
C PHE A 420 37.09 0.11 -15.65
N SER A 421 37.78 -1.01 -15.85
CA SER A 421 39.22 -1.04 -16.04
C SER A 421 39.59 -0.65 -17.48
N LEU A 422 40.68 0.12 -17.58
CA LEU A 422 41.27 0.50 -18.87
C LEU A 422 42.33 -0.54 -19.25
N PRO A 423 42.31 -1.04 -20.50
CA PRO A 423 43.35 -1.97 -20.93
C PRO A 423 44.71 -1.24 -20.97
N PRO A 424 45.83 -1.93 -20.74
CA PRO A 424 47.16 -1.30 -20.73
C PRO A 424 47.53 -0.56 -22.01
N SER A 425 46.91 -0.94 -23.14
CA SER A 425 47.11 -0.32 -24.45
C SER A 425 46.22 0.92 -24.71
N ALA A 426 45.30 1.26 -23.80
CA ALA A 426 44.43 2.43 -23.98
C ALA A 426 45.19 3.73 -23.67
N THR A 427 45.09 4.70 -24.57
CA THR A 427 45.60 6.05 -24.37
C THR A 427 44.43 6.98 -24.04
N PRO A 428 44.18 7.32 -22.76
CA PRO A 428 42.97 8.05 -22.34
C PRO A 428 43.07 9.56 -22.56
N TYR A 429 43.88 9.98 -23.53
CA TYR A 429 44.08 11.37 -23.88
C TYR A 429 44.67 11.51 -25.29
N PHE A 430 44.52 12.70 -25.87
CA PHE A 430 45.22 13.08 -27.09
C PHE A 430 45.48 14.59 -27.12
N LYS A 431 46.42 15.01 -27.98
CA LYS A 431 46.75 16.44 -28.14
C LYS A 431 45.74 17.13 -29.05
N ILE A 432 45.39 18.36 -28.70
CA ILE A 432 44.56 19.28 -29.49
C ILE A 432 45.29 20.62 -29.66
N PRO A 433 44.89 21.46 -30.63
CA PRO A 433 45.49 22.79 -30.83
C PRO A 433 45.47 23.63 -29.54
N PRO A 434 46.57 24.32 -29.19
CA PRO A 434 46.64 25.12 -27.97
C PRO A 434 45.72 26.36 -28.00
N THR A 435 45.17 26.71 -29.16
CA THR A 435 44.24 27.83 -29.35
C THR A 435 42.76 27.45 -29.16
N THR A 436 42.46 26.17 -28.94
CA THR A 436 41.08 25.70 -28.76
C THR A 436 40.42 26.37 -27.55
N ARG A 437 39.21 26.89 -27.77
CA ARG A 437 38.35 27.58 -26.79
C ARG A 437 37.21 26.70 -26.31
N SER A 438 36.72 25.77 -27.13
CA SER A 438 35.72 24.79 -26.71
C SER A 438 35.87 23.47 -27.44
N VAL A 439 35.36 22.40 -26.81
CA VAL A 439 35.25 21.07 -27.40
C VAL A 439 33.80 20.64 -27.28
N THR A 440 33.19 20.30 -28.42
CA THR A 440 31.88 19.66 -28.45
C THR A 440 32.09 18.16 -28.59
N VAL A 441 31.46 17.36 -27.73
CA VAL A 441 31.51 15.90 -27.77
C VAL A 441 30.13 15.37 -28.03
N ARG A 442 30.02 14.44 -28.99
CA ARG A 442 28.79 13.73 -29.33
C ARG A 442 28.98 12.24 -29.13
N LEU A 443 28.06 11.62 -28.41
CA LEU A 443 27.98 10.18 -28.22
C LEU A 443 26.77 9.64 -28.98
N GLU A 444 26.97 8.52 -29.66
CA GLU A 444 25.92 7.61 -30.09
C GLU A 444 25.99 6.37 -29.20
N PHE A 445 24.89 6.04 -28.54
CA PHE A 445 24.77 4.90 -27.65
C PHE A 445 24.36 3.64 -28.43
N ARG A 446 24.60 2.47 -27.84
CA ARG A 446 24.27 1.17 -28.46
C ARG A 446 22.77 0.95 -28.68
N ASP A 447 21.92 1.69 -27.99
CA ASP A 447 20.46 1.70 -28.20
C ASP A 447 20.01 2.66 -29.31
N GLY A 448 20.96 3.29 -30.02
CA GLY A 448 20.72 4.23 -31.13
C GLY A 448 20.44 5.66 -30.69
N SER A 449 20.30 5.92 -29.39
CA SER A 449 20.12 7.29 -28.89
C SER A 449 21.41 8.11 -28.99
N ARG A 450 21.27 9.44 -29.00
CA ARG A 450 22.41 10.37 -29.11
C ARG A 450 22.39 11.41 -28.02
N SER A 451 23.57 11.87 -27.65
CA SER A 451 23.75 12.91 -26.64
C SER A 451 24.98 13.74 -26.97
N GLU A 452 24.89 15.04 -26.67
CA GLU A 452 25.93 16.00 -27.01
C GLU A 452 26.14 16.99 -25.87
N THR A 453 27.37 17.45 -25.72
CA THR A 453 27.71 18.53 -24.78
C THR A 453 28.89 19.33 -25.30
N THR A 454 28.89 20.63 -25.02
CA THR A 454 30.01 21.53 -25.33
C THR A 454 30.67 21.96 -24.03
N LEU A 455 31.94 21.60 -23.88
CA LEU A 455 32.77 22.03 -22.77
C LEU A 455 33.59 23.25 -23.21
N PRO A 456 33.39 24.43 -22.60
CA PRO A 456 34.29 25.56 -22.80
C PRO A 456 35.60 25.33 -22.03
N ARG A 457 36.71 25.77 -22.62
CA ARG A 457 37.99 25.92 -21.93
C ARG A 457 37.91 27.19 -21.08
N ARG A 458 38.19 27.05 -19.79
CA ARG A 458 38.20 28.17 -18.84
C ARG A 458 39.52 28.91 -18.83
#